data_AF-A0A659UJP0-F1
#
_entry.id   AF-A0A659UJP0-F1
#
_cell.length_a   1.000
_cell.length_b   1.000
_cell.length_c   1.000
_cell.angle_alpha   90.00
_cell.angle_beta   90.00
_cell.angle_gamma   90.00
#
_symmetry.space_group_name_H-M   'P 1'
#
loop_
_entity.id
_entity.type
_entity.pdbx_description
1 polymer ?
#
loop_
_entity_poly.entity_id
_entity_poly.type
_entity_poly.pdbx_seq_one_letter_code
_entity_poly.pdbx_strand_id
1 'polypeptide(L)'
;ASRKPDDSYQRAENLLLQYGNRHGLVTGATGTGKTVSLQILAEGFSNAGVPVFCADIKGDLSGIAMMGTAQDFLVKRAEQVKLDPYDFQEFPVIFWDLFGEQG
;
A
#
# COMPACT_ATOMS: atom_id res chain seq x y z
N ALA A 1 15.87 11.65 -6.33
CA ALA A 1 15.71 10.32 -5.73
C ALA A 1 15.26 10.47 -4.28
N SER A 2 14.51 9.53 -3.69
CA SER A 2 14.20 9.57 -2.24
C SER A 2 15.41 9.42 -1.35
N ARG A 3 16.50 8.85 -1.87
CA ARG A 3 17.73 8.60 -1.14
C ARG A 3 18.86 9.52 -1.59
N LYS A 4 19.77 9.81 -0.67
CA LYS A 4 21.06 10.44 -0.93
C LYS A 4 22.09 9.40 -1.40
N PRO A 5 23.28 9.81 -1.89
CA PRO A 5 24.34 8.87 -2.28
C PRO A 5 24.83 7.94 -1.16
N ASP A 6 24.61 8.32 0.10
CA ASP A 6 24.91 7.52 1.30
C ASP A 6 23.75 6.61 1.73
N ASP A 7 22.76 6.40 0.85
CA ASP A 7 21.52 5.65 1.08
C ASP A 7 20.56 6.21 2.15
N SER A 8 20.88 7.35 2.76
CA SER A 8 19.97 7.99 3.72
C SER A 8 18.72 8.56 3.04
N TYR A 9 17.56 8.43 3.69
CA TYR A 9 16.29 8.97 3.19
C TYR A 9 16.26 10.49 3.31
N GLN A 10 15.85 11.17 2.24
CA GLN A 10 15.68 12.63 2.18
C GLN A 10 14.23 13.05 1.87
N ARG A 11 13.39 12.17 1.31
CA ARG A 11 11.96 12.40 1.05
C ARG A 11 11.24 11.07 0.79
N ALA A 12 9.91 11.05 0.86
CA ALA A 12 9.12 9.89 0.42
C ALA A 12 9.36 9.55 -1.07
N GLU A 13 9.30 8.26 -1.40
CA GLU A 13 9.13 7.85 -2.79
C GLU A 13 7.67 7.96 -3.21
N ASN A 14 7.46 8.41 -4.45
CA ASN A 14 6.13 8.58 -5.02
C ASN A 14 6.08 7.89 -6.39
N LEU A 15 5.00 7.13 -6.65
CA LEU A 15 4.70 6.63 -7.98
C LEU A 15 4.00 7.74 -8.78
N LEU A 16 4.63 8.20 -9.86
CA LEU A 16 3.97 9.11 -10.79
C LEU A 16 2.85 8.33 -11.50
N LEU A 17 1.60 8.77 -11.36
CA LEU A 17 0.41 8.04 -11.85
C LEU A 17 0.47 7.71 -13.35
N GLN A 18 1.06 8.59 -14.16
CA GLN A 18 1.28 8.35 -15.60
C GLN A 18 2.14 7.10 -15.91
N TYR A 19 2.86 6.58 -14.91
CA TYR A 19 3.67 5.38 -14.99
C TYR A 19 3.06 4.18 -14.25
N GLY A 20 1.94 4.36 -13.54
CA GLY A 20 1.22 3.28 -12.86
C GLY A 20 0.53 2.30 -13.82
N ASN A 21 0.40 2.66 -15.10
CA ASN A 21 -0.10 1.79 -16.16
C ASN A 21 0.95 0.79 -16.70
N ARG A 22 2.18 0.80 -16.16
CA ARG A 22 3.20 -0.19 -16.50
C ARG A 22 3.16 -1.34 -15.51
N HIS A 23 3.39 -2.56 -16.02
CA HIS A 23 3.53 -3.73 -15.15
C HIS A 23 4.69 -3.53 -14.16
N GLY A 24 4.45 -3.91 -12.90
CA GLY A 24 5.44 -3.88 -11.83
C GLY A 24 5.54 -5.24 -11.14
N LEU A 25 6.65 -5.46 -10.43
CA LEU A 25 6.89 -6.66 -9.64
C LEU A 25 7.24 -6.27 -8.22
N VAL A 26 6.39 -6.64 -7.26
CA VAL A 26 6.70 -6.57 -5.83
C VAL A 26 7.16 -7.95 -5.37
N THR A 27 8.44 -8.08 -5.07
CA THR A 27 9.05 -9.34 -4.62
C THR A 27 9.84 -9.16 -3.33
N GLY A 28 10.02 -10.23 -2.57
CA GLY A 28 10.71 -10.22 -1.28
C GLY A 28 10.37 -11.44 -0.42
N ALA A 29 11.18 -11.70 0.61
CA ALA A 29 10.92 -12.79 1.56
C ALA A 29 9.68 -12.52 2.43
N THR A 30 9.25 -13.51 3.21
CA THR A 30 8.19 -13.29 4.21
C THR A 30 8.64 -12.25 5.23
N GLY A 31 7.75 -11.33 5.62
CA GLY A 31 8.06 -10.26 6.56
C GLY A 31 8.77 -9.03 5.98
N THR A 32 9.07 -8.99 4.68
CA THR A 32 9.74 -7.82 4.06
C THR A 32 8.78 -6.74 3.55
N GLY A 33 7.53 -6.73 4.02
CA GLY A 33 6.55 -5.68 3.69
C GLY A 33 5.89 -5.77 2.32
N LYS A 34 5.84 -6.94 1.68
CA LYS A 34 5.13 -7.13 0.39
C LYS A 34 3.66 -6.71 0.49
N THR A 35 2.95 -7.21 1.50
CA THR A 35 1.54 -6.88 1.75
C THR A 35 1.35 -5.38 2.00
N VAL A 36 2.15 -4.79 2.89
CA VAL A 36 2.10 -3.35 3.19
C VAL A 36 2.35 -2.52 1.92
N SER A 37 3.27 -2.95 1.07
CA SER A 37 3.54 -2.26 -0.21
C SER A 37 2.33 -2.31 -1.15
N LEU A 38 1.64 -3.45 -1.23
CA LEU A 38 0.43 -3.59 -2.05
C LEU A 38 -0.74 -2.78 -1.49
N GLN A 39 -0.91 -2.74 -0.16
CA GLN A 39 -1.90 -1.90 0.51
C GLN A 39 -1.68 -0.42 0.16
N ILE A 40 -0.47 0.13 0.42
CA ILE A 40 -0.15 1.53 0.12
C ILE A 40 -0.37 1.88 -1.36
N LEU A 41 -0.04 0.96 -2.28
CA LEU A 41 -0.32 1.16 -3.71
C LEU A 41 -1.83 1.21 -3.99
N ALA A 42 -2.60 0.28 -3.44
CA ALA A 42 -4.05 0.23 -3.63
C ALA A 42 -4.74 1.49 -3.06
N GLU A 43 -4.36 1.90 -1.85
CA GLU A 43 -4.80 3.11 -1.18
C GLU A 43 -4.46 4.36 -2.01
N GLY A 44 -3.22 4.46 -2.51
CA GLY A 44 -2.76 5.57 -3.35
C GLY A 44 -3.53 5.69 -4.67
N PHE A 45 -3.84 4.56 -5.32
CA PHE A 45 -4.68 4.56 -6.51
C PHE A 45 -6.13 4.95 -6.20
N SER A 46 -6.70 4.42 -5.12
CA SER A 46 -8.06 4.77 -4.68
C SER A 46 -8.20 6.26 -4.38
N ASN A 47 -7.22 6.85 -3.67
CA ASN A 47 -7.14 8.30 -3.42
C ASN A 47 -7.04 9.14 -4.71
N ALA A 48 -6.46 8.58 -5.77
CA ALA A 48 -6.40 9.21 -7.08
C ALA A 48 -7.68 8.99 -7.92
N GLY A 49 -8.70 8.32 -7.38
CA GLY A 49 -9.93 7.97 -8.08
C GLY A 49 -9.76 6.80 -9.07
N VAL A 50 -8.70 6.02 -8.94
CA VAL A 50 -8.41 4.86 -9.81
C VAL A 50 -8.88 3.58 -9.11
N PRO A 51 -9.82 2.82 -9.70
CA PRO A 51 -10.28 1.57 -9.11
C PRO A 51 -9.18 0.51 -9.18
N VAL A 52 -9.03 -0.27 -8.09
CA VAL A 52 -8.06 -1.34 -7.96
C VAL A 52 -8.78 -2.66 -7.85
N PHE A 53 -8.46 -3.59 -8.74
CA PHE A 53 -8.91 -4.98 -8.66
C PHE A 53 -7.75 -5.86 -8.23
N CYS A 54 -7.95 -6.65 -7.18
CA CYS A 54 -6.88 -7.43 -6.56
C CYS A 54 -7.40 -8.78 -6.07
N ALA A 55 -6.62 -9.84 -6.30
CA ALA A 55 -6.86 -11.13 -5.69
C ALA A 55 -6.28 -11.15 -4.27
N ASP A 56 -7.14 -11.25 -3.27
CA ASP A 56 -6.73 -11.36 -1.88
C ASP A 56 -6.82 -12.82 -1.39
N ILE A 57 -5.73 -13.56 -1.57
CA ILE A 57 -5.69 -15.01 -1.26
C ILE A 57 -5.68 -15.26 0.27
N LYS A 58 -5.17 -14.31 1.06
CA LYS A 58 -4.90 -14.50 2.49
C LYS A 58 -5.72 -13.61 3.43
N GLY A 59 -6.55 -12.71 2.88
CA GLY A 59 -7.20 -11.67 3.68
C GLY A 59 -6.24 -10.53 4.05
N ASP A 60 -5.10 -10.45 3.37
CA ASP A 60 -4.01 -9.56 3.69
C ASP A 60 -4.24 -8.15 3.11
N LEU A 61 -5.07 -8.01 2.06
CA LEU A 61 -5.30 -6.74 1.36
C LEU A 61 -6.67 -6.13 1.71
N SER A 62 -7.65 -6.97 2.00
CA SER A 62 -9.02 -6.62 2.45
C SER A 62 -9.07 -5.73 3.68
N GLY A 63 -8.01 -5.73 4.51
CA GLY A 63 -7.88 -4.86 5.68
C GLY A 63 -7.98 -3.36 5.39
N ILE A 64 -7.74 -2.91 4.15
CA ILE A 64 -7.88 -1.49 3.76
C ILE A 64 -9.33 -0.98 3.82
N ALA A 65 -10.31 -1.88 3.92
CA ALA A 65 -11.71 -1.53 4.11
C ALA A 65 -12.00 -0.94 5.51
N MET A 66 -11.06 -1.07 6.44
CA MET A 66 -11.19 -0.60 7.82
C MET A 66 -10.14 0.46 8.11
N MET A 67 -10.49 1.42 8.98
CA MET A 67 -9.52 2.38 9.49
C MET A 67 -8.37 1.65 10.21
N GLY A 68 -7.14 1.90 9.76
CA GLY A 68 -5.94 1.33 10.36
C GLY A 68 -5.70 1.79 11.80
N THR A 69 -5.01 0.95 12.57
CA THR A 69 -4.51 1.31 13.91
C THR A 69 -3.02 1.59 13.86
N ALA A 70 -2.55 2.57 14.63
CA ALA A 70 -1.14 2.87 14.72
C ALA A 70 -0.38 1.70 15.34
N GLN A 71 0.63 1.22 14.60
CA GLN A 71 1.57 0.18 15.06
C GLN A 71 2.97 0.77 15.09
N ASP A 72 3.69 0.59 16.20
CA ASP A 72 5.02 1.20 16.41
C ASP A 72 5.99 0.95 15.25
N PHE A 73 6.00 -0.27 14.70
CA PHE A 73 6.91 -0.61 13.61
C PHE A 73 6.53 0.08 12.29
N LEU A 74 5.23 0.30 12.03
CA LEU A 74 4.75 1.02 10.85
C LEU A 74 5.03 2.52 10.97
N VAL A 75 4.74 3.11 12.13
CA VAL A 75 5.01 4.53 12.39
C VAL A 75 6.51 4.83 12.28
N LYS A 76 7.36 4.03 12.94
CA LYS A 76 8.82 4.15 12.80
C LYS A 76 9.27 4.00 11.36
N ARG A 77 8.65 3.11 10.59
CA ARG A 77 8.99 2.93 9.17
C ARG A 77 8.58 4.15 8.34
N ALA A 78 7.39 4.70 8.55
CA ALA A 78 6.90 5.90 7.87
C ALA A 78 7.83 7.09 8.12
N GLU A 79 8.23 7.32 9.39
CA GLU A 79 9.20 8.35 9.77
C GLU A 79 10.57 8.17 9.10
N GLN A 80 11.07 6.93 9.04
CA GLN A 80 12.34 6.61 8.39
C GLN A 80 12.32 6.96 6.90
N VAL A 81 11.24 6.62 6.19
CA VAL A 81 11.11 6.87 4.76
C VAL A 81 10.60 8.27 4.42
N LYS A 82 10.37 9.12 5.44
CA LYS A 82 9.83 10.47 5.29
C LYS A 82 8.45 10.49 4.63
N LEU A 83 7.63 9.48 4.91
CA LEU A 83 6.21 9.43 4.52
C LEU A 83 5.41 10.27 5.51
N ASP A 84 5.09 11.49 5.09
CA ASP A 84 4.37 12.49 5.89
C ASP A 84 3.46 13.32 4.95
N PRO A 85 2.14 13.38 5.20
CA PRO A 85 1.42 12.73 6.30
C PRO A 85 1.31 11.21 6.13
N TYR A 86 1.26 10.49 7.25
CA TYR A 86 0.94 9.06 7.32
C TYR A 86 -0.39 8.89 8.05
N ASP A 87 -1.48 9.14 7.33
CA ASP A 87 -2.83 9.16 7.87
C ASP A 87 -3.49 7.78 7.77
N PHE A 88 -4.26 7.42 8.80
CA PHE A 88 -5.10 6.23 8.79
C PHE A 88 -6.49 6.62 8.28
N GLN A 89 -6.94 5.96 7.22
CA GLN A 89 -8.27 6.13 6.66
C GLN A 89 -8.83 4.78 6.23
N GLU A 90 -10.14 4.72 6.03
CA GLU A 90 -10.82 3.59 5.40
C GLU A 90 -11.03 3.86 3.91
N PHE A 91 -11.00 2.80 3.09
CA PHE A 91 -11.21 2.90 1.66
C PHE A 91 -12.48 2.18 1.21
N PRO A 92 -13.16 2.67 0.15
CA PRO A 92 -14.30 1.96 -0.42
C PRO A 92 -13.82 0.62 -1.01
N VAL A 93 -14.32 -0.48 -0.45
CA VAL A 93 -13.99 -1.84 -0.87
C VAL A 93 -15.26 -2.60 -1.18
N ILE A 94 -15.24 -3.35 -2.29
CA ILE A 94 -16.26 -4.32 -2.64
C ILE A 94 -15.59 -5.68 -2.61
N PHE A 95 -16.07 -6.58 -1.75
CA PHE A 95 -15.67 -7.97 -1.77
C PHE A 95 -16.39 -8.68 -2.92
N TRP A 96 -15.63 -9.50 -3.64
CA TRP A 96 -16.15 -10.31 -4.72
C TRP A 96 -15.64 -11.73 -4.58
N ASP A 97 -16.55 -12.63 -4.23
CA ASP A 97 -16.34 -14.06 -4.18
C ASP A 97 -16.71 -14.68 -5.53
N LEU A 98 -15.77 -15.42 -6.11
CA LEU A 98 -15.97 -16.14 -7.36
C LEU A 98 -17.12 -17.16 -7.28
N PHE A 99 -17.37 -17.73 -6.10
CA PHE A 99 -18.44 -18.69 -5.86
C PHE A 99 -19.73 -18.05 -5.34
N GLY A 100 -19.69 -16.77 -4.96
CA GLY A 100 -20.84 -16.03 -4.43
C GLY A 100 -21.33 -16.51 -3.06
N GLU A 101 -20.47 -17.15 -2.27
CA GLU A 101 -20.80 -17.64 -0.93
C GLU A 101 -20.56 -16.59 0.15
N GLN A 102 -19.51 -15.78 0.02
CA GLN A 102 -19.07 -14.84 1.07
C GLN A 102 -19.21 -13.35 0.69
N GLY A 103 -19.61 -13.06 -0.55
CA GLY A 103 -19.72 -11.69 -1.09
C GLY A 103 -18.63 -11.42 -2.11
#